data_AF-A0A2V8N571-F1
#
_entry.id   AF-A0A2V8N571-F1
#
_cell.length_a   1.000
_cell.length_b   1.000
_cell.length_c   1.000
_cell.angle_alpha   90.00
_cell.angle_beta   90.00
_cell.angle_gamma   90.00
#
_symmetry.space_group_name_H-M   'P 1'
#
loop_
_entity.id
_entity.type
_entity.pdbx_description
1 polymer ?
#
loop_
_entity_poly.entity_id
_entity_poly.type
_entity_poly.pdbx_seq_one_letter_code
_entity_poly.pdbx_strand_id
1 'polypeptide(L)'
;MPASSINKPVAIPQTDEEQIAEVRRVVQEGPARLVGPDGRQVELPDTVRELLLKILKSLQAGKAVSIVAEHQELTTQRAANILGVS
;
A
#
# COMPACT_ATOMS: atom_id res chain seq x y z
N MET A 1 -12.62 -2.51 20.59
CA MET A 1 -11.47 -2.04 19.80
C MET A 1 -11.82 -2.18 18.32
N PRO A 2 -11.80 -1.13 17.49
CA PRO A 2 -12.10 -1.28 16.07
C PRO A 2 -10.91 -1.91 15.35
N ALA A 3 -11.14 -3.02 14.65
CA ALA A 3 -10.14 -3.69 13.83
C ALA A 3 -9.80 -2.81 12.62
N SER A 4 -8.51 -2.52 12.45
CA SER A 4 -7.96 -1.75 11.34
C SER A 4 -8.35 -2.39 10.00
N SER A 5 -9.00 -1.62 9.13
CA SER A 5 -9.48 -2.06 7.83
C SER A 5 -8.35 -2.06 6.80
N ILE A 6 -7.49 -3.09 6.83
CA ILE A 6 -6.36 -3.26 5.88
C ILE A 6 -6.81 -4.00 4.60
N ASN A 7 -8.06 -4.47 4.51
CA ASN A 7 -8.51 -5.39 3.45
C ASN A 7 -9.49 -4.77 2.45
N LYS A 8 -9.34 -3.48 2.11
CA LYS A 8 -10.09 -2.88 1.00
C LYS A 8 -9.13 -2.58 -0.15
N PRO A 9 -9.42 -3.04 -1.38
CA PRO A 9 -8.66 -2.65 -2.56
C PRO A 9 -8.64 -1.12 -2.64
N VAL A 10 -7.44 -0.55 -2.67
CA VAL A 10 -7.29 0.89 -2.90
C VAL A 10 -7.31 1.11 -4.40
N ALA A 11 -8.40 1.73 -4.89
CA ALA A 11 -8.50 2.24 -6.25
C ALA A 11 -7.99 3.68 -6.27
N ILE A 12 -7.17 4.02 -7.26
CA ILE A 12 -6.58 5.34 -7.38
C ILE A 12 -7.54 6.21 -8.20
N PRO A 13 -7.96 7.39 -7.70
CA PRO A 13 -8.59 8.38 -8.55
C PRO A 13 -7.56 8.92 -9.56
N GLN A 14 -7.96 9.15 -10.81
CA GLN A 14 -7.05 9.55 -11.91
C GLN A 14 -6.23 10.82 -11.62
N THR A 15 -6.67 11.64 -10.66
CA THR A 15 -6.00 12.86 -10.20
C THR A 15 -4.64 12.60 -9.50
N ASP A 16 -4.40 11.38 -8.99
CA ASP A 16 -3.23 11.09 -8.18
C ASP A 16 -2.10 10.40 -8.99
N GLU A 17 -2.28 10.08 -10.28
CA GLU A 17 -1.30 9.34 -11.07
C GLU A 17 0.06 10.07 -11.19
N GLU A 18 0.04 11.37 -11.45
CA GLU A 18 1.27 12.19 -11.54
C GLU A 18 1.98 12.27 -10.19
N GLN A 19 1.23 12.45 -9.11
CA GLN A 19 1.77 12.50 -7.75
C GLN A 19 2.41 11.16 -7.36
N ILE A 20 1.78 10.04 -7.72
CA ILE A 20 2.32 8.69 -7.49
C ILE A 20 3.60 8.47 -8.30
N ALA A 21 3.68 9.01 -9.51
CA ALA A 21 4.90 8.96 -10.31
C ALA A 21 6.04 9.75 -9.69
N GLU A 22 5.75 10.93 -9.17
CA GLU A 22 6.74 11.74 -8.49
C GLU A 22 7.23 11.07 -7.20
N VAL A 23 6.31 10.59 -6.35
CA VAL A 23 6.66 9.85 -5.14
C VAL A 23 7.52 8.63 -5.47
N ARG A 24 7.15 7.86 -6.51
CA ARG A 24 7.95 6.71 -6.94
C ARG A 24 9.35 7.14 -7.33
N ARG A 25 9.51 8.21 -8.09
CA ARG A 25 10.80 8.71 -8.53
C ARG A 25 11.69 9.08 -7.34
N VAL A 26 11.17 9.90 -6.42
CA VAL A 26 11.89 10.31 -5.20
C VAL A 26 12.34 9.11 -4.37
N VAL A 27 11.44 8.13 -4.19
CA VAL A 27 11.73 6.91 -3.42
C VAL A 27 12.70 5.97 -4.14
N GLN A 28 12.82 6.04 -5.47
CA GLN A 28 13.80 5.26 -6.26
C GLN A 28 15.19 5.87 -6.25
N GLU A 29 15.31 7.20 -6.16
CA GLU A 29 16.58 7.91 -6.25
C GLU A 29 17.46 7.76 -5.00
N GLY A 30 16.89 7.39 -3.85
CA GLY A 30 17.69 7.15 -2.65
C GLY A 30 16.90 6.93 -1.36
N PRO A 31 17.56 7.07 -0.19
CA PRO A 31 16.92 7.01 1.11
C PRO A 31 15.81 8.07 1.23
N ALA A 32 14.66 7.66 1.75
CA ALA A 32 13.49 8.53 1.93
C ALA A 32 13.15 8.70 3.42
N ARG A 33 12.48 9.79 3.76
CA ARG A 33 11.97 10.05 5.11
C ARG A 33 10.46 10.28 5.07
N LEU A 34 9.77 9.72 6.06
CA LEU A 34 8.37 10.04 6.33
C LEU A 34 8.30 11.18 7.32
N VAL A 35 7.49 12.18 7.00
CA VAL A 35 7.23 13.34 7.87
C VAL A 35 5.84 13.17 8.49
N GLY A 36 5.78 13.11 9.81
CA GLY A 36 4.54 13.06 10.57
C GLY A 36 3.81 14.41 10.59
N PRO A 37 2.53 14.43 11.00
CA PRO A 37 1.73 15.66 11.08
C PRO A 37 2.27 16.68 12.09
N ASP A 38 3.12 16.24 13.01
CA ASP A 38 3.82 17.07 13.99
C ASP A 38 5.25 17.44 13.56
N GLY A 39 5.61 17.18 12.31
CA GLY A 39 6.93 17.46 11.74
C GLY A 39 8.03 16.48 12.13
N ARG A 40 7.74 15.45 12.94
CA ARG A 40 8.72 14.40 13.23
C ARG A 40 9.08 13.65 11.96
N GLN A 41 10.39 13.44 11.75
CA GLN A 41 10.89 12.70 10.60
C GLN A 41 11.36 11.32 11.05
N VAL A 42 11.00 10.30 10.28
CA VAL A 42 11.47 8.93 10.46
C VAL A 42 12.09 8.46 9.15
N GLU A 43 13.28 7.89 9.20
CA GLU A 43 13.89 7.27 8.03
C GLU A 43 13.09 6.04 7.61
N LEU A 44 12.83 5.93 6.31
CA LEU A 44 12.07 4.82 5.77
C LEU A 44 12.99 3.59 5.71
N PRO A 45 12.70 2.50 6.47
CA PRO A 45 13.51 1.29 6.41
C PRO A 45 13.54 0.71 5.00
N ASP A 46 14.66 0.09 4.61
CA ASP A 46 14.84 -0.45 3.25
C ASP A 46 13.72 -1.40 2.83
N THR A 47 13.28 -2.29 3.73
CA THR A 47 12.18 -3.23 3.48
C THR A 47 10.86 -2.51 3.17
N VAL A 48 10.57 -1.41 3.88
CA VAL A 48 9.35 -0.62 3.65
C VAL A 48 9.47 0.16 2.35
N ARG A 49 10.66 0.69 2.03
CA ARG A 49 10.95 1.36 0.76
C ARG A 49 10.68 0.41 -0.42
N GLU A 50 11.22 -0.80 -0.38
CA GLU A 50 11.04 -1.79 -1.43
C GLU A 50 9.57 -2.20 -1.61
N LEU A 51 8.85 -2.40 -0.50
CA LEU A 51 7.43 -2.70 -0.54
C LEU A 51 6.65 -1.54 -1.18
N LEU A 52 6.94 -0.31 -0.76
CA LEU A 52 6.31 0.90 -1.32
C LEU A 52 6.56 1.01 -2.84
N LEU A 53 7.79 0.76 -3.31
CA LEU A 53 8.10 0.75 -4.73
C LEU A 53 7.30 -0.28 -5.53
N LYS A 54 7.07 -1.48 -4.97
CA LYS A 54 6.23 -2.52 -5.60
C LYS A 54 4.76 -2.10 -5.68
N ILE A 55 4.26 -1.46 -4.62
CA ILE A 55 2.90 -0.90 -4.58
C ILE A 55 2.77 0.18 -5.64
N LEU A 56 3.61 1.22 -5.60
CA LEU A 56 3.57 2.35 -6.54
C LEU A 56 3.69 1.89 -7.99
N LYS A 57 4.54 0.91 -8.30
CA LYS A 57 4.64 0.33 -9.64
C LYS A 57 3.35 -0.36 -10.10
N SER A 58 2.69 -1.09 -9.21
CA SER A 58 1.44 -1.79 -9.51
C SER A 58 0.30 -0.79 -9.72
N LEU A 59 0.25 0.23 -8.86
CA LEU A 59 -0.67 1.35 -8.91
C LEU A 59 -0.55 2.12 -10.23
N GLN A 60 0.66 2.48 -10.67
CA GLN A 60 0.91 3.10 -11.98
C GLN A 60 0.52 2.24 -13.18
N ALA A 61 0.47 0.91 -13.01
CA ALA A 61 0.03 0.01 -14.06
C ALA A 61 -1.51 -0.12 -14.10
N GLY A 62 -2.24 0.71 -13.34
CA GLY A 62 -3.69 0.63 -13.20
C GLY A 62 -4.17 -0.60 -12.43
N LYS A 63 -3.29 -1.27 -11.69
CA LYS A 63 -3.62 -2.49 -10.95
C LYS A 63 -3.97 -2.14 -9.51
N ALA A 64 -5.10 -2.67 -9.03
CA ALA A 64 -5.43 -2.64 -7.61
C ALA A 64 -4.41 -3.46 -6.81
N VAL A 65 -4.05 -2.97 -5.63
CA VAL A 65 -3.14 -3.65 -4.71
C VAL A 65 -3.88 -4.01 -3.43
N SER A 66 -3.68 -5.25 -2.96
CA SER A 66 -4.18 -5.72 -1.66
C SER A 66 -3.00 -6.19 -0.81
N ILE A 67 -3.00 -5.82 0.48
CA ILE A 67 -1.97 -6.22 1.44
C ILE A 67 -2.64 -7.15 2.45
N VAL A 68 -2.16 -8.39 2.51
CA VAL A 68 -2.68 -9.41 3.42
C VAL A 68 -1.59 -9.74 4.44
N ALA A 69 -1.94 -9.70 5.72
CA ALA A 69 -1.03 -10.13 6.78
C ALA A 69 -0.87 -11.65 6.75
N GLU A 70 0.37 -12.12 6.73
CA GLU A 70 0.73 -13.55 6.62
C GLU A 70 0.12 -14.42 7.72
N HIS A 71 -0.15 -13.86 8.91
CA HIS A 71 -0.65 -14.58 10.09
C HIS A 71 -2.15 -14.40 10.36
N GLN A 72 -2.92 -13.90 9.39
CA GLN A 72 -4.36 -14.11 9.48
C GLN A 72 -4.64 -15.55 9.06
N GLU A 73 -4.98 -16.40 10.03
CA GLU A 73 -5.65 -17.66 9.73
C GLU A 73 -6.83 -17.35 8.80
N LEU A 74 -6.65 -17.69 7.52
CA LEU A 74 -7.66 -17.59 6.49
C LEU A 74 -8.70 -18.67 6.78
N THR A 75 -9.63 -18.39 7.70
CA THR A 75 -10.84 -19.21 7.81
C THR A 75 -11.55 -19.11 6.46
N THR A 76 -11.81 -20.25 5.82
CA THR A 76 -12.35 -20.44 4.45
C THR A 76 -13.46 -19.46 4.02
N GLN A 77 -14.26 -18.97 4.97
CA GLN A 77 -15.30 -17.96 4.77
C GLN A 77 -14.77 -16.61 4.26
N ARG A 78 -13.56 -16.19 4.62
CA ARG A 78 -12.96 -14.92 4.14
C ARG A 78 -12.48 -15.02 2.70
N ALA A 79 -12.05 -16.20 2.25
CA ALA A 79 -11.72 -16.44 0.85
C ALA A 79 -12.99 -16.47 -0.03
N ALA A 80 -14.09 -17.03 0.46
CA ALA A 80 -15.40 -17.00 -0.22
C ALA A 80 -15.92 -15.57 -0.46
N ASN A 81 -15.78 -14.69 0.54
CA ASN A 81 -16.15 -13.28 0.40
C ASN A 81 -15.28 -12.49 -0.60
N ILE A 82 -14.02 -12.86 -0.78
CA ILE A 82 -13.14 -12.26 -1.78
C ILE A 82 -13.51 -12.75 -3.20
N LEU A 83 -14.07 -13.97 -3.32
CA LEU A 83 -14.46 -14.59 -4.59
C LEU A 83 -15.94 -14.37 -4.97
N GLY A 84 -16.70 -13.62 -4.17
CA GLY A 84 -18.09 -13.27 -4.48
C GLY A 84 -19.08 -14.43 -4.45
N VAL A 85 -18.77 -15.50 -3.71
CA VAL A 85 -19.70 -16.62 -3.48
C VAL A 85 -20.18 -16.57 -2.03
N SER A 86 -21.44 -16.17 -1.84
CA SER A 86 -22.16 -16.27 -0.55
C SER A 86 -22.62 -17.69 -0.28
#